data_AF-A0A2A5VGG3-F1
#
_entry.id   AF-A0A2A5VGG3-F1
#
_cell.length_a   1.000
_cell.length_b   1.000
_cell.length_c   1.000
_cell.angle_alpha   90.00
_cell.angle_beta   90.00
_cell.angle_gamma   90.00
#
_symmetry.space_group_name_H-M   'P 1'
#
loop_
_entity.id
_entity.type
_entity.pdbx_description
1 polymer ?
#
loop_
_entity_poly.entity_id
_entity_poly.type
_entity_poly.pdbx_seq_one_letter_code
_entity_poly.pdbx_strand_id
1 'polypeptide(L)'
;MLMTGRHTPRFTMTDGGLPPGLWLIGLGPGDLGLMTADAIEHARACDFRFLEGYTATLPGDQEDRLEGLVGKWKKAMRPMVEDPAEILSLANENSVALLVVGDPMQATTHVDLESHCAEQGIDFSVIPGLSATSMAISLSGLQSYRFGRQVTLPFAYGEYLPTSPLEMIDSNYTNNLHTLVLLDLDPTGMGVETPQPMQPKQAVETLQAMFEKLVEHEGGVRESMTTAITNWDAVLLSDLGTSDQRVASGDLEDIAKLTGGRIHCLILPAKFTGLEREAYERRRRQA
;
A
#
# COMPACT_ATOMS: atom_id res chain seq x y z
N MET A 1 -15.18 -28.45 1.36
CA MET A 1 -14.43 -28.30 2.63
C MET A 1 -14.45 -26.82 2.95
N LEU A 2 -15.29 -26.39 3.90
CA LEU A 2 -15.35 -24.99 4.31
C LEU A 2 -14.03 -24.68 5.05
N MET A 3 -13.22 -23.76 4.53
CA MET A 3 -12.22 -23.09 5.36
C MET A 3 -12.99 -22.28 6.41
N THR A 4 -13.30 -22.92 7.54
CA THR A 4 -13.60 -22.17 8.76
C THR A 4 -12.31 -21.46 9.10
N GLY A 5 -12.24 -20.13 8.86
CA GLY A 5 -11.11 -19.32 9.30
C GLY A 5 -10.84 -19.70 10.75
N ARG A 6 -9.66 -20.25 11.02
CA ARG A 6 -9.25 -20.53 12.40
C ARG A 6 -9.38 -19.20 13.11
N HIS A 7 -10.32 -19.09 14.05
CA HIS A 7 -10.41 -17.91 14.89
C HIS A 7 -9.03 -17.70 15.48
N THR A 8 -8.40 -16.57 15.15
CA THR A 8 -7.18 -16.13 15.79
C THR A 8 -7.44 -16.24 17.30
N PRO A 9 -6.68 -17.06 18.04
CA PRO A 9 -6.97 -17.26 19.45
C PRO A 9 -6.94 -15.89 20.11
N ARG A 10 -8.07 -15.46 20.70
CA ARG A 10 -8.09 -14.25 21.51
C ARG A 10 -7.02 -14.42 22.57
N PHE A 11 -6.05 -13.52 22.60
CA PHE A 11 -5.05 -13.50 23.65
C PHE A 11 -5.79 -13.37 24.98
N THR A 12 -5.84 -14.45 25.75
CA THR A 12 -6.31 -14.44 27.13
C THR A 12 -5.09 -14.25 28.01
N MET A 13 -5.17 -13.29 28.93
CA MET A 13 -4.17 -12.92 29.96
C MET A 13 -3.82 -14.06 30.96
N THR A 14 -3.82 -15.31 30.53
CA THR A 14 -3.46 -16.48 31.32
C THR A 14 -2.16 -17.07 30.77
N ASP A 15 -1.03 -16.54 31.23
CA ASP A 15 0.32 -17.14 31.38
C ASP A 15 0.91 -18.09 30.30
N GLY A 16 0.33 -18.19 29.11
CA GLY A 16 0.91 -18.88 27.96
C GLY A 16 1.29 -17.86 26.90
N GLY A 17 2.54 -17.85 26.46
CA GLY A 17 2.97 -17.09 25.27
C GLY A 17 2.15 -17.50 24.04
N LEU A 18 2.23 -16.71 22.96
CA LEU A 18 1.61 -17.10 21.70
C LEU A 18 2.19 -18.44 21.22
N PRO A 19 1.37 -19.32 20.60
CA PRO A 19 1.88 -20.57 20.08
C PRO A 19 2.94 -20.31 18.97
N PRO A 20 3.85 -21.27 18.75
CA PRO A 20 4.77 -21.22 17.62
C PRO A 20 4.04 -20.99 16.29
N GLY A 21 4.63 -20.18 15.43
CA GLY A 21 4.05 -19.83 14.15
C GLY A 21 4.46 -18.45 13.67
N LEU A 22 4.07 -18.14 12.44
CA LEU A 22 4.29 -16.85 11.81
C LEU A 22 3.04 -15.98 11.94
N TRP A 23 3.24 -14.77 12.49
CA TRP A 23 2.20 -13.78 12.75
C TRP A 23 2.47 -12.55 11.90
N LEU A 24 1.65 -12.31 10.88
CA LEU A 24 1.70 -11.07 10.10
C LEU A 24 0.86 -10.01 10.79
N ILE A 25 1.48 -8.89 11.15
CA ILE A 25 0.83 -7.88 12.00
C ILE A 25 0.90 -6.50 11.32
N GLY A 26 -0.26 -5.92 11.05
CA GLY A 26 -0.38 -4.58 10.47
C GLY A 26 -0.15 -3.48 11.51
N LEU A 27 0.83 -2.61 11.24
CA LEU A 27 1.16 -1.47 12.11
C LEU A 27 0.27 -0.25 11.86
N GLY A 28 -0.52 -0.22 10.79
CA GLY A 28 -1.08 1.02 10.28
C GLY A 28 -0.10 1.80 9.40
N PRO A 29 -0.56 2.83 8.67
CA PRO A 29 0.14 3.35 7.50
C PRO A 29 1.24 4.38 7.78
N GLY A 30 1.49 4.73 9.04
CA GLY A 30 2.57 5.65 9.36
C GLY A 30 2.64 6.14 10.81
N ASP A 31 1.52 6.24 11.53
CA ASP A 31 1.51 6.56 12.97
C ASP A 31 1.23 5.29 13.79
N LEU A 32 2.11 4.97 14.74
CA LEU A 32 1.92 3.83 15.64
C LEU A 32 0.68 3.98 16.54
N GLY A 33 0.16 5.20 16.70
CA GLY A 33 -1.13 5.46 17.35
C GLY A 33 -2.34 4.89 16.60
N LEU A 34 -2.18 4.53 15.32
CA LEU A 34 -3.19 3.88 14.49
C LEU A 34 -3.11 2.35 14.51
N MET A 35 -2.17 1.77 15.26
CA MET A 35 -2.15 0.34 15.52
C MET A 35 -3.43 -0.08 16.24
N THR A 36 -4.01 -1.21 15.84
CA THR A 36 -5.11 -1.79 16.60
C THR A 36 -4.60 -2.31 17.94
N ALA A 37 -5.46 -2.34 18.96
CA ALA A 37 -5.10 -2.94 20.24
C ALA A 37 -4.63 -4.40 20.06
N ASP A 38 -5.30 -5.13 19.17
CA ASP A 38 -4.99 -6.52 18.83
C ASP A 38 -3.58 -6.66 18.21
N ALA A 39 -3.18 -5.76 17.31
CA ALA A 39 -1.84 -5.71 16.74
C ALA A 39 -0.77 -5.45 17.80
N ILE A 40 -1.01 -4.51 18.73
CA ILE A 40 -0.06 -4.20 19.81
C ILE A 40 0.09 -5.41 20.75
N GLU A 41 -1.02 -6.03 21.15
CA GLU A 41 -1.04 -7.18 22.06
C GLU A 41 -0.29 -8.37 21.46
N HIS A 42 -0.60 -8.75 20.22
CA HIS A 42 0.06 -9.87 19.55
C HIS A 42 1.53 -9.58 19.25
N ALA A 43 1.85 -8.38 18.77
CA ALA A 43 3.24 -8.01 18.51
C ALA A 43 4.07 -8.10 19.79
N ARG A 44 3.56 -7.66 20.95
CA ARG A 44 4.24 -7.78 22.25
C ARG A 44 4.38 -9.22 22.73
N ALA A 45 3.42 -10.07 22.41
CA ALA A 45 3.36 -11.43 22.92
C ALA A 45 4.20 -12.43 22.11
N CYS A 46 4.60 -12.10 20.87
CA CYS A 46 5.50 -12.96 20.11
C CYS A 46 6.89 -13.08 20.78
N ASP A 47 7.72 -14.04 20.41
CA ASP A 47 9.11 -14.19 20.90
C ASP A 47 10.10 -13.37 20.05
N PHE A 48 9.88 -13.34 18.73
CA PHE A 48 10.72 -12.61 17.77
C PHE A 48 9.90 -11.63 16.93
N ARG A 49 10.54 -10.57 16.42
CA ARG A 49 9.90 -9.52 15.61
C ARG A 49 10.80 -9.10 14.48
N PHE A 50 10.24 -9.06 13.30
CA PHE A 50 10.86 -8.50 12.12
C PHE A 50 10.00 -7.34 11.63
N LEU A 51 10.62 -6.18 11.38
CA LEU A 51 9.97 -5.08 10.67
C LEU A 51 10.33 -5.18 9.20
N GLU A 52 9.33 -5.39 8.36
CA GLU A 52 9.47 -5.35 6.92
C GLU A 52 9.63 -3.89 6.45
N GLY A 53 10.64 -3.63 5.61
CA GLY A 53 11.09 -2.26 5.31
C GLY A 53 11.15 -1.86 3.83
N TYR A 54 10.50 -2.62 2.93
CA TYR A 54 10.56 -2.40 1.48
C TYR A 54 9.20 -2.14 0.82
N THR A 55 8.08 -2.56 1.41
CA THR A 55 6.71 -2.35 0.90
C THR A 55 6.13 -1.01 1.31
N ALA A 56 6.64 -0.42 2.41
CA ALA A 56 6.35 0.92 2.89
C ALA A 56 7.39 1.33 3.96
N THR A 57 7.37 2.58 4.42
CA THR A 57 8.31 3.07 5.44
C THR A 57 7.59 3.78 6.58
N LEU A 58 7.99 3.49 7.81
CA LEU A 58 7.59 4.30 8.98
C LEU A 58 8.33 5.65 8.96
N PRO A 59 7.74 6.74 9.47
CA PRO A 59 8.49 7.91 9.90
C PRO A 59 9.57 7.56 10.91
N GLY A 60 10.73 8.23 10.82
CA GLY A 60 11.87 7.93 11.69
C GLY A 60 11.54 8.07 13.17
N ASP A 61 10.77 9.09 13.54
CA ASP A 61 10.28 9.29 14.92
C ASP A 61 9.34 8.16 15.39
N GLN A 62 8.66 7.50 14.46
CA GLN A 62 7.78 6.36 14.76
C GLN A 62 8.57 5.07 14.83
N GLU A 63 9.52 4.85 13.92
CA GLU A 63 10.46 3.71 13.97
C GLU A 63 11.25 3.70 15.29
N ASP A 64 11.73 4.87 15.74
CA ASP A 64 12.43 5.04 17.03
C ASP A 64 11.56 4.65 18.25
N ARG A 65 10.23 4.82 18.13
CA ARG A 65 9.27 4.49 19.19
C ARG A 65 8.82 3.03 19.16
N LEU A 66 9.04 2.31 18.06
CA LEU A 66 8.52 0.97 17.85
C LEU A 66 9.03 -0.02 18.89
N GLU A 67 10.33 -0.01 19.20
CA GLU A 67 10.90 -0.95 20.19
C GLU A 67 10.28 -0.77 21.58
N GLY A 68 10.02 0.48 21.99
CA GLY A 68 9.33 0.77 23.25
C GLY A 68 7.87 0.33 23.27
N LEU A 69 7.23 0.25 22.10
CA LEU A 69 5.84 -0.15 21.96
C LEU A 69 5.67 -1.67 21.91
N VAL A 70 6.44 -2.37 21.07
CA VAL A 70 6.24 -3.81 20.81
C VAL A 70 7.36 -4.71 21.33
N GLY A 71 8.49 -4.15 21.74
CA GLY A 71 9.71 -4.89 22.12
C GLY A 71 10.75 -4.92 20.98
N LYS A 72 11.89 -5.58 21.25
CA LYS A 72 13.02 -5.65 20.31
C LYS A 72 12.61 -6.26 18.97
N TRP A 73 13.11 -5.67 17.89
CA TRP A 73 12.84 -6.11 16.53
C TRP A 73 14.10 -6.02 15.66
N LYS A 74 14.07 -6.71 14.52
CA LYS A 74 15.12 -6.65 13.49
C LYS A 74 14.50 -6.22 12.16
N LYS A 75 15.27 -5.54 11.32
CA LYS A 75 14.80 -5.18 9.97
C LYS A 75 14.83 -6.41 9.05
N ALA A 76 13.79 -6.60 8.25
CA ALA A 76 13.71 -7.59 7.18
C ALA A 76 13.48 -6.88 5.84
N MET A 77 14.38 -7.09 4.89
CA MET A 77 14.27 -6.56 3.52
C MET A 77 13.76 -7.65 2.58
N ARG A 78 13.41 -7.27 1.34
CA ARG A 78 12.76 -8.16 0.37
C ARG A 78 13.39 -9.55 0.25
N PRO A 79 14.73 -9.71 0.11
CA PRO A 79 15.33 -11.03 -0.04
C PRO A 79 15.05 -11.97 1.14
N MET A 80 14.98 -11.44 2.37
CA MET A 80 14.69 -12.24 3.56
C MET A 80 13.21 -12.62 3.68
N VAL A 81 12.31 -11.85 3.06
CA VAL A 81 10.87 -12.10 3.10
C VAL A 81 10.43 -12.98 1.93
N GLU A 82 11.00 -12.80 0.75
CA GLU A 82 10.74 -13.63 -0.44
C GLU A 82 11.49 -14.97 -0.40
N ASP A 83 12.63 -15.07 0.31
CA ASP A 83 13.27 -16.35 0.70
C ASP A 83 13.26 -16.49 2.23
N PRO A 84 12.12 -16.90 2.82
CA PRO A 84 11.85 -16.76 4.26
C PRO A 84 12.46 -17.87 5.13
N ALA A 85 13.51 -18.56 4.66
CA ALA A 85 14.09 -19.70 5.37
C ALA A 85 14.48 -19.39 6.84
N GLU A 86 15.06 -18.21 7.10
CA GLU A 86 15.41 -17.77 8.46
C GLU A 86 14.18 -17.53 9.33
N ILE A 87 13.19 -16.80 8.80
CA ILE A 87 11.95 -16.46 9.50
C ILE A 87 11.16 -17.73 9.84
N LEU A 88 11.02 -18.65 8.89
CA LEU A 88 10.26 -19.88 9.04
C LEU A 88 10.97 -20.88 9.96
N SER A 89 12.30 -20.96 9.91
CA SER A 89 13.06 -21.78 10.85
C SER A 89 12.83 -21.35 12.31
N LEU A 90 12.71 -20.04 12.58
CA LEU A 90 12.38 -19.54 13.91
C LEU A 90 10.91 -19.82 14.27
N ALA A 91 10.00 -19.64 13.32
CA ALA A 91 8.56 -19.79 13.51
C ALA A 91 8.13 -21.23 13.81
N ASN A 92 8.94 -22.22 13.43
CA ASN A 92 8.68 -23.62 13.73
C ASN A 92 8.68 -23.94 15.24
N GLU A 93 9.48 -23.22 16.03
CA GLU A 93 9.63 -23.45 17.48
C GLU A 93 9.17 -22.27 18.34
N ASN A 94 8.98 -21.10 17.74
CA ASN A 94 8.72 -19.85 18.45
C ASN A 94 7.60 -19.06 17.76
N SER A 95 7.01 -18.12 18.48
CA SER A 95 6.08 -17.16 17.91
C SER A 95 6.86 -16.01 17.26
N VAL A 96 6.73 -15.85 15.94
CA VAL A 96 7.49 -14.86 15.16
C VAL A 96 6.55 -13.86 14.53
N ALA A 97 6.72 -12.58 14.85
CA ALA A 97 5.98 -11.49 14.21
C ALA A 97 6.73 -10.96 12.98
N LEU A 98 6.03 -10.86 11.86
CA LEU A 98 6.41 -10.01 10.73
C LEU A 98 5.51 -8.76 10.75
N LEU A 99 6.08 -7.65 11.21
CA LEU A 99 5.44 -6.35 11.31
C LEU A 99 5.46 -5.67 9.95
N VAL A 100 4.28 -5.27 9.46
CA VAL A 100 4.11 -4.65 8.14
C VAL A 100 3.49 -3.27 8.31
N VAL A 101 4.06 -2.26 7.65
CA VAL A 101 3.48 -0.91 7.62
C VAL A 101 2.20 -0.94 6.78
N GLY A 102 1.10 -0.53 7.38
CA GLY A 102 -0.24 -0.64 6.80
C GLY A 102 -0.95 -1.92 7.22
N ASP A 103 -1.51 -2.62 6.24
CA ASP A 103 -2.16 -3.92 6.42
C ASP A 103 -1.35 -5.01 5.70
N PRO A 104 -1.05 -6.16 6.33
CA PRO A 104 -0.15 -7.15 5.75
C PRO A 104 -0.63 -7.74 4.43
N MET A 105 -1.94 -7.73 4.17
CA MET A 105 -2.60 -8.36 3.02
C MET A 105 -3.07 -7.34 1.96
N GLN A 106 -2.75 -6.05 2.13
CA GLN A 106 -3.15 -5.01 1.17
C GLN A 106 -1.96 -4.52 0.37
N ALA A 107 -2.00 -4.75 -0.96
CA ALA A 107 -0.98 -4.32 -1.91
C ALA A 107 0.43 -4.88 -1.63
N THR A 108 0.49 -6.14 -1.18
CA THR A 108 1.71 -6.89 -0.88
C THR A 108 1.64 -8.28 -1.51
N THR A 109 2.78 -8.98 -1.53
CA THR A 109 2.88 -10.41 -1.92
C THR A 109 2.98 -11.33 -0.69
N HIS A 110 2.75 -10.81 0.51
CA HIS A 110 2.93 -11.57 1.76
C HIS A 110 2.04 -12.80 1.91
N VAL A 111 0.99 -12.94 1.09
CA VAL A 111 0.20 -14.18 1.01
C VAL A 111 1.06 -15.40 0.62
N ASP A 112 2.18 -15.20 -0.09
CA ASP A 112 3.09 -16.29 -0.45
C ASP A 112 3.71 -16.96 0.79
N LEU A 113 3.86 -16.22 1.90
CA LEU A 113 4.31 -16.76 3.19
C LEU A 113 3.32 -17.78 3.77
N GLU A 114 2.02 -17.63 3.52
CA GLU A 114 1.01 -18.61 3.93
C GLU A 114 1.27 -19.97 3.28
N SER A 115 1.63 -19.96 1.98
CA SER A 115 1.97 -21.18 1.24
C SER A 115 3.21 -21.85 1.81
N HIS A 116 4.28 -21.08 2.07
CA HIS A 116 5.51 -21.63 2.66
C HIS A 116 5.28 -22.20 4.06
N CYS A 117 4.46 -21.54 4.89
CA CYS A 117 4.06 -22.05 6.19
C CYS A 117 3.29 -23.37 6.06
N ALA A 118 2.33 -23.45 5.15
CA ALA A 118 1.53 -24.65 4.93
C ALA A 118 2.36 -25.85 4.48
N GLU A 119 3.36 -25.64 3.60
CA GLU A 119 4.29 -26.67 3.14
C GLU A 119 5.16 -27.26 4.25
N GLN A 120 5.47 -26.45 5.28
CA GLN A 120 6.33 -26.83 6.41
C GLN A 120 5.52 -27.20 7.67
N GLY A 121 4.20 -27.12 7.63
CA GLY A 121 3.33 -27.37 8.78
C GLY A 121 3.43 -26.32 9.89
N ILE A 122 3.87 -25.11 9.55
CA ILE A 122 3.97 -23.96 10.47
C ILE A 122 2.61 -23.25 10.52
N ASP A 123 2.14 -22.93 11.72
CA ASP A 123 0.90 -22.16 11.87
C ASP A 123 1.10 -20.72 11.39
N PHE A 124 0.13 -20.21 10.63
CA PHE A 124 0.14 -18.87 10.04
C PHE A 124 -1.07 -18.08 10.52
N SER A 125 -0.85 -16.84 10.96
CA SER A 125 -1.90 -15.95 11.46
C SER A 125 -1.72 -14.53 10.93
N VAL A 126 -2.83 -13.85 10.64
CA VAL A 126 -2.85 -12.46 10.18
C VAL A 126 -3.63 -11.61 11.19
N ILE A 127 -3.00 -10.53 11.66
CA ILE A 127 -3.62 -9.45 12.42
C ILE A 127 -3.71 -8.23 11.50
N PRO A 128 -4.92 -7.90 10.99
CA PRO A 128 -5.11 -6.80 10.06
C PRO A 128 -4.74 -5.43 10.65
N GLY A 129 -4.40 -4.49 9.77
CA GLY A 129 -4.06 -3.11 10.12
C GLY A 129 -4.88 -2.08 9.35
N LEU A 130 -4.77 -0.81 9.73
CA LEU A 130 -5.28 0.27 8.87
C LEU A 130 -4.39 0.36 7.62
N SER A 131 -4.98 0.32 6.43
CA SER A 131 -4.22 0.44 5.19
C SER A 131 -4.27 1.88 4.64
N ALA A 132 -3.18 2.31 3.99
CA ALA A 132 -3.18 3.57 3.24
C ALA A 132 -4.26 3.57 2.13
N THR A 133 -4.57 2.40 1.56
CA THR A 133 -5.59 2.24 0.52
C THR A 133 -7.00 2.57 1.02
N SER A 134 -7.39 2.05 2.19
CA SER A 134 -8.69 2.32 2.81
C SER A 134 -8.79 3.78 3.24
N MET A 135 -7.73 4.31 3.86
CA MET A 135 -7.64 5.73 4.21
C MET A 135 -7.75 6.62 2.98
N ALA A 136 -7.14 6.25 1.85
CA ALA A 136 -7.20 7.05 0.65
C ALA A 136 -8.62 7.20 0.12
N ILE A 137 -9.35 6.09 0.07
CA ILE A 137 -10.76 6.06 -0.33
C ILE A 137 -11.58 6.94 0.63
N SER A 138 -11.46 6.72 1.95
CA SER A 138 -12.21 7.49 2.96
C SER A 138 -11.92 8.99 2.91
N LEU A 139 -10.65 9.36 2.81
CA LEU A 139 -10.21 10.75 2.85
C LEU A 139 -10.39 11.48 1.53
N SER A 140 -10.58 10.78 0.41
CA SER A 140 -10.92 11.40 -0.88
C SER A 140 -12.31 12.04 -0.89
N GLY A 141 -13.24 11.54 -0.06
CA GLY A 141 -14.65 11.93 -0.08
C GLY A 141 -15.40 11.46 -1.33
N LEU A 142 -14.77 10.67 -2.20
CA LEU A 142 -15.43 9.96 -3.29
C LEU A 142 -16.12 8.73 -2.76
N GLN A 143 -17.08 8.23 -3.53
CA GLN A 143 -17.91 7.15 -3.06
C GLN A 143 -17.18 5.82 -3.11
N SER A 144 -17.09 5.12 -1.98
CA SER A 144 -16.28 3.91 -1.84
C SER A 144 -16.72 2.77 -2.77
N TYR A 145 -18.02 2.61 -3.00
CA TYR A 145 -18.56 1.59 -3.91
C TYR A 145 -18.27 1.87 -5.39
N ARG A 146 -17.74 3.05 -5.72
CA ARG A 146 -17.39 3.44 -7.09
C ARG A 146 -15.91 3.27 -7.40
N PHE A 147 -15.13 2.63 -6.54
CA PHE A 147 -13.75 2.28 -6.85
C PHE A 147 -13.68 0.97 -7.62
N GLY A 148 -12.96 0.97 -8.74
CA GLY A 148 -12.71 -0.20 -9.57
C GLY A 148 -11.44 -0.94 -9.16
N ARG A 149 -10.83 -1.63 -10.12
CA ARG A 149 -9.57 -2.35 -9.90
C ARG A 149 -8.47 -1.36 -9.51
N GLN A 150 -7.82 -1.56 -8.37
CA GLN A 150 -6.64 -0.78 -7.98
C GLN A 150 -5.47 -1.11 -8.91
N VAL A 151 -4.61 -0.13 -9.16
CA VAL A 151 -3.45 -0.28 -10.04
C VAL A 151 -2.20 0.21 -9.33
N THR A 152 -1.05 -0.33 -9.69
CA THR A 152 0.26 0.19 -9.29
C THR A 152 0.93 0.79 -10.52
N LEU A 153 1.45 2.01 -10.38
CA LEU A 153 2.21 2.68 -11.42
C LEU A 153 3.71 2.43 -11.18
N PRO A 154 4.36 1.55 -11.97
CA PRO A 154 5.75 1.18 -11.77
C PRO A 154 6.69 2.26 -12.31
N PHE A 155 7.93 2.29 -11.80
CA PHE A 155 9.01 2.96 -12.52
C PHE A 155 9.31 2.23 -13.85
N ALA A 156 9.83 2.99 -14.83
CA ALA A 156 10.39 2.39 -16.04
C ALA A 156 11.70 1.66 -15.68
N TYR A 157 11.88 0.45 -16.21
CA TYR A 157 13.12 -0.32 -16.02
C TYR A 157 13.90 -0.39 -17.33
N GLY A 158 14.88 0.50 -17.47
CA GLY A 158 15.55 0.74 -18.75
C GLY A 158 14.54 1.20 -19.80
N GLU A 159 14.50 0.51 -20.94
CA GLU A 159 13.55 0.81 -22.02
C GLU A 159 12.15 0.21 -21.79
N TYR A 160 11.99 -0.68 -20.80
CA TYR A 160 10.74 -1.34 -20.52
C TYR A 160 9.82 -0.46 -19.67
N LEU A 161 8.64 -0.16 -20.20
CA LEU A 161 7.55 0.53 -19.50
C LEU A 161 6.25 -0.19 -19.85
N PRO A 162 5.60 -0.88 -18.89
CA PRO A 162 4.33 -1.55 -19.14
C PRO A 162 3.20 -0.54 -19.31
N THR A 163 2.35 -0.71 -20.32
CA THR A 163 1.14 0.11 -20.53
C THR A 163 -0.07 -0.41 -19.75
N SER A 164 0.01 -1.62 -19.21
CA SER A 164 -1.11 -2.30 -18.56
C SER A 164 -1.75 -1.52 -17.40
N PRO A 165 -1.03 -0.72 -16.57
CA PRO A 165 -1.68 0.12 -15.57
C PRO A 165 -2.61 1.17 -16.19
N LEU A 166 -2.19 1.81 -17.28
CA LEU A 166 -3.00 2.80 -18.00
C LEU A 166 -4.22 2.15 -18.65
N GLU A 167 -4.09 0.95 -19.20
CA GLU A 167 -5.20 0.19 -19.76
C GLU A 167 -6.23 -0.21 -18.69
N MET A 168 -5.79 -0.51 -17.46
CA MET A 168 -6.68 -0.79 -16.33
C MET A 168 -7.37 0.48 -15.82
N ILE A 169 -6.68 1.62 -15.79
CA ILE A 169 -7.26 2.94 -15.48
C ILE A 169 -8.39 3.25 -16.47
N ASP A 170 -8.15 3.03 -17.77
CA ASP A 170 -9.15 3.20 -18.83
C ASP A 170 -10.37 2.32 -18.64
N SER A 171 -10.13 1.05 -18.31
CA SER A 171 -11.20 0.07 -18.07
C SER A 171 -12.09 0.51 -16.91
N ASN A 172 -11.52 0.99 -15.81
CA ASN A 172 -12.30 1.55 -14.71
C ASN A 172 -13.09 2.79 -15.16
N TYR A 173 -12.45 3.74 -15.86
CA TYR A 173 -13.08 4.98 -16.29
C TYR A 173 -14.27 4.73 -17.23
N THR A 174 -14.11 3.84 -18.22
CA THR A 174 -15.18 3.46 -19.16
C THR A 174 -16.33 2.72 -18.46
N ASN A 175 -16.07 2.03 -17.35
CA ASN A 175 -17.09 1.44 -16.47
C ASN A 175 -17.61 2.41 -15.38
N ASN A 176 -17.27 3.70 -15.47
CA ASN A 176 -17.69 4.74 -14.53
C ASN A 176 -17.19 4.53 -13.08
N LEU A 177 -16.02 3.91 -12.93
CA LEU A 177 -15.36 3.63 -11.65
C LEU A 177 -14.10 4.49 -11.47
N HIS A 178 -13.90 5.03 -10.27
CA HIS A 178 -12.66 5.68 -9.86
C HIS A 178 -11.53 4.65 -9.75
N THR A 179 -10.30 5.07 -10.02
CA THR A 179 -9.13 4.23 -9.86
C THR A 179 -8.27 4.74 -8.72
N LEU A 180 -7.98 3.89 -7.73
CA LEU A 180 -6.88 4.11 -6.79
C LEU A 180 -5.59 3.61 -7.46
N VAL A 181 -4.64 4.52 -7.62
CA VAL A 181 -3.33 4.32 -8.24
C VAL A 181 -2.28 4.41 -7.13
N LEU A 182 -1.64 3.28 -6.84
CA LEU A 182 -0.49 3.20 -5.96
C LEU A 182 0.76 3.58 -6.75
N LEU A 183 1.66 4.34 -6.14
CA LEU A 183 2.90 4.75 -6.80
C LEU A 183 4.04 3.89 -6.30
N ASP A 184 4.92 3.48 -7.22
CA ASP A 184 6.05 2.63 -6.90
C ASP A 184 6.98 3.29 -5.87
N LEU A 185 7.57 2.46 -5.03
CA LEU A 185 8.42 2.90 -3.92
C LEU A 185 9.90 2.69 -4.19
N ASP A 186 10.26 1.90 -5.20
CA ASP A 186 11.65 1.54 -5.45
C ASP A 186 11.94 1.49 -6.96
N PRO A 187 12.70 2.45 -7.52
CA PRO A 187 13.05 2.46 -8.94
C PRO A 187 13.92 1.28 -9.36
N THR A 188 14.58 0.59 -8.42
CA THR A 188 15.34 -0.64 -8.71
C THR A 188 14.44 -1.87 -8.74
N GLY A 189 13.30 -1.83 -8.06
CA GLY A 189 12.41 -2.97 -7.82
C GLY A 189 13.01 -4.06 -6.92
N MET A 190 14.25 -3.91 -6.45
CA MET A 190 14.98 -4.96 -5.74
C MET A 190 14.62 -5.04 -4.26
N GLY A 191 14.11 -3.98 -3.66
CA GLY A 191 13.77 -3.91 -2.23
C GLY A 191 14.96 -4.18 -1.31
N VAL A 192 16.17 -3.83 -1.75
CA VAL A 192 17.43 -4.03 -1.00
C VAL A 192 17.90 -2.74 -0.34
N GLU A 193 17.61 -1.60 -0.95
CA GLU A 193 17.98 -0.27 -0.45
C GLU A 193 16.79 0.43 0.22
N THR A 194 17.04 1.63 0.75
CA THR A 194 15.96 2.47 1.29
C THR A 194 15.03 2.86 0.13
N PRO A 195 13.69 2.68 0.27
CA PRO A 195 12.75 3.06 -0.76
C PRO A 195 12.93 4.52 -1.21
N GLN A 196 12.83 4.76 -2.52
CA GLN A 196 12.80 6.07 -3.15
C GLN A 196 11.43 6.27 -3.83
N PRO A 197 10.41 6.74 -3.08
CA PRO A 197 9.05 6.78 -3.58
C PRO A 197 8.87 7.71 -4.77
N MET A 198 8.11 7.23 -5.76
CA MET A 198 7.74 7.99 -6.93
C MET A 198 7.01 9.28 -6.54
N GLN A 199 7.57 10.39 -7.02
CA GLN A 199 7.02 11.72 -6.78
C GLN A 199 5.84 12.03 -7.72
N PRO A 200 4.93 12.96 -7.36
CA PRO A 200 3.75 13.27 -8.17
C PRO A 200 4.09 13.61 -9.62
N LYS A 201 5.15 14.40 -9.84
CA LYS A 201 5.64 14.74 -11.18
C LYS A 201 6.03 13.49 -11.99
N GLN A 202 6.77 12.57 -11.39
CA GLN A 202 7.21 11.34 -12.04
C GLN A 202 6.03 10.42 -12.38
N ALA A 203 4.99 10.40 -11.55
CA ALA A 203 3.77 9.65 -11.82
C ALA A 203 3.04 10.18 -13.06
N VAL A 204 2.92 11.51 -13.19
CA VAL A 204 2.28 12.12 -14.37
C VAL A 204 3.11 11.91 -15.64
N GLU A 205 4.43 12.05 -15.55
CA GLU A 205 5.36 11.76 -16.67
C GLU A 205 5.27 10.28 -17.09
N THR A 206 5.17 9.36 -16.12
CA THR A 206 5.01 7.93 -16.38
C THR A 206 3.68 7.63 -17.08
N LEU A 207 2.56 8.21 -16.63
CA LEU A 207 1.26 8.06 -17.29
C LEU A 207 1.28 8.60 -18.73
N GLN A 208 1.95 9.73 -18.95
CA GLN A 208 2.11 10.32 -20.28
C GLN A 208 2.94 9.40 -21.20
N ALA A 209 4.05 8.85 -20.71
CA ALA A 209 4.87 7.91 -21.46
C ALA A 209 4.15 6.58 -21.75
N MET A 210 3.33 6.09 -20.81
CA MET A 210 2.46 4.93 -21.05
C MET A 210 1.43 5.23 -22.14
N PHE A 211 0.85 6.43 -22.16
CA PHE A 211 -0.11 6.85 -23.17
C PHE A 211 0.53 6.89 -24.56
N GLU A 212 1.72 7.48 -24.69
CA GLU A 212 2.46 7.53 -25.96
C GLU A 212 2.77 6.13 -26.50
N LYS A 213 3.28 5.23 -25.65
CA LYS A 213 3.53 3.83 -26.02
C LYS A 213 2.25 3.08 -26.41
N LEU A 214 1.16 3.31 -25.69
CA LEU A 214 -0.13 2.67 -25.99
C LEU A 214 -0.68 3.13 -27.35
N VAL A 215 -0.60 4.43 -27.65
CA VAL A 215 -1.02 4.99 -28.94
C VAL A 215 -0.17 4.46 -30.10
N GLU A 216 1.14 4.33 -29.91
CA GLU A 216 2.03 3.72 -30.90
C GLU A 216 1.65 2.25 -31.17
N HIS A 217 1.41 1.48 -30.11
CA HIS A 217 1.06 0.06 -30.20
C HIS A 217 -0.33 -0.17 -30.81
N GLU A 218 -1.32 0.64 -30.46
CA GLU A 218 -2.71 0.52 -30.94
C GLU A 218 -2.97 1.23 -32.28
N GLY A 219 -2.06 2.11 -32.71
CA GLY A 219 -2.20 2.89 -33.95
C GLY A 219 -3.26 4.01 -33.87
N GLY A 220 -3.67 4.40 -32.66
CA GLY A 220 -4.71 5.41 -32.44
C GLY A 220 -4.97 5.70 -30.97
N VAL A 221 -5.74 6.76 -30.72
CA VAL A 221 -6.16 7.17 -29.37
C VAL A 221 -7.52 6.56 -29.06
N ARG A 222 -7.65 5.92 -27.89
CA ARG A 222 -8.93 5.43 -27.39
C ARG A 222 -9.90 6.59 -27.14
N GLU A 223 -11.19 6.39 -27.40
CA GLU A 223 -12.22 7.43 -27.27
C GLU A 223 -12.24 8.09 -25.87
N SER A 224 -12.06 7.27 -24.83
CA SER A 224 -11.98 7.67 -23.42
C SER A 224 -10.75 8.49 -23.05
N MET A 225 -9.70 8.52 -23.90
CA MET A 225 -8.43 9.20 -23.66
C MET A 225 -8.15 10.35 -24.63
N THR A 226 -9.19 10.90 -25.26
CA THR A 226 -9.07 12.05 -26.16
C THR A 226 -8.69 13.35 -25.43
N THR A 227 -9.01 13.44 -24.14
CA THR A 227 -8.53 14.52 -23.27
C THR A 227 -7.09 14.25 -22.87
N ALA A 228 -6.20 15.23 -23.04
CA ALA A 228 -4.79 15.12 -22.65
C ALA A 228 -4.67 14.64 -21.20
N ILE A 229 -3.72 13.72 -20.93
CA ILE A 229 -3.49 13.11 -19.61
C ILE A 229 -3.34 14.19 -18.54
N THR A 230 -2.59 15.25 -18.83
CA THR A 230 -2.36 16.38 -17.90
C THR A 230 -3.65 17.07 -17.42
N ASN A 231 -4.75 16.97 -18.18
CA ASN A 231 -6.02 17.63 -17.87
C ASN A 231 -7.00 16.69 -17.13
N TRP A 232 -6.58 15.47 -16.78
CA TRP A 232 -7.44 14.54 -16.05
C TRP A 232 -7.57 15.00 -14.60
N ASP A 233 -8.81 15.06 -14.09
CA ASP A 233 -9.07 15.31 -12.67
C ASP A 233 -8.37 14.23 -11.82
N ALA A 234 -7.79 14.64 -10.70
CA ALA A 234 -7.05 13.76 -9.81
C ALA A 234 -7.11 14.21 -8.34
N VAL A 235 -6.94 13.25 -7.43
CA VAL A 235 -6.72 13.51 -6.01
C VAL A 235 -5.39 12.89 -5.60
N LEU A 236 -4.42 13.72 -5.23
CA LEU A 236 -3.17 13.28 -4.63
C LEU A 236 -3.34 13.15 -3.12
N LEU A 237 -2.92 12.02 -2.59
CA LEU A 237 -2.86 11.78 -1.16
C LEU A 237 -1.43 11.46 -0.77
N SER A 238 -0.95 12.13 0.27
CA SER A 238 0.44 12.03 0.74
C SER A 238 0.47 11.74 2.23
N ASP A 239 1.40 10.88 2.65
CA ASP A 239 1.75 10.62 4.04
C ASP A 239 0.53 10.24 4.91
N LEU A 240 -0.37 9.43 4.33
CA LEU A 240 -1.63 9.04 4.95
C LEU A 240 -1.41 8.39 6.32
N GLY A 241 -2.19 8.83 7.31
CA GLY A 241 -2.10 8.38 8.69
C GLY A 241 -0.89 8.88 9.45
N THR A 242 -0.16 9.88 8.94
CA THR A 242 0.86 10.61 9.70
C THR A 242 0.39 12.03 10.05
N SER A 243 1.16 12.75 10.87
CA SER A 243 0.93 14.17 11.14
C SER A 243 1.06 15.07 9.90
N ASP A 244 1.80 14.63 8.88
CA ASP A 244 2.06 15.36 7.64
C ASP A 244 1.07 15.00 6.52
N GLN A 245 0.01 14.25 6.86
CA GLN A 245 -1.02 13.81 5.95
C GLN A 245 -1.59 14.99 5.13
N ARG A 246 -1.59 14.83 3.80
CA ARG A 246 -2.14 15.82 2.87
C ARG A 246 -3.04 15.17 1.83
N VAL A 247 -4.16 15.83 1.54
CA VAL A 247 -5.11 15.46 0.48
C VAL A 247 -5.35 16.68 -0.37
N ALA A 248 -5.00 16.62 -1.65
CA ALA A 248 -5.16 17.72 -2.59
C ALA A 248 -5.78 17.22 -3.89
N SER A 249 -6.72 17.97 -4.44
CA SER A 249 -7.29 17.70 -5.76
C SER A 249 -6.90 18.78 -6.77
N GLY A 250 -6.94 18.41 -8.05
CA GLY A 250 -6.57 19.23 -9.19
C GLY A 250 -6.46 18.36 -10.44
N ASP A 251 -6.23 18.97 -11.59
CA ASP A 251 -5.83 18.18 -12.75
C ASP A 251 -4.39 17.65 -12.59
N LEU A 252 -3.99 16.68 -13.42
CA LEU A 252 -2.65 16.10 -13.33
C LEU A 252 -1.53 17.13 -13.57
N GLU A 253 -1.78 18.23 -14.29
CA GLU A 253 -0.82 19.32 -14.42
C GLU A 253 -0.58 20.05 -13.08
N ASP A 254 -1.64 20.36 -12.35
CA ASP A 254 -1.58 20.93 -11.01
C ASP A 254 -0.94 19.94 -10.01
N ILE A 255 -1.32 18.66 -10.07
CA ILE A 255 -0.75 17.62 -9.20
C ILE A 255 0.76 17.46 -9.43
N ALA A 256 1.24 17.51 -10.67
CA ALA A 256 2.66 17.39 -10.98
C ALA A 256 3.52 18.53 -10.38
N LYS A 257 2.92 19.68 -10.05
CA LYS A 257 3.60 20.83 -9.43
C LYS A 257 3.68 20.70 -7.90
N LEU A 258 2.92 19.79 -7.29
CA LEU A 258 2.94 19.59 -5.85
C LEU A 258 4.25 18.92 -5.41
N THR A 259 4.84 19.45 -4.35
CA THR A 259 6.11 18.99 -3.80
C THR A 259 6.00 18.66 -2.31
N GLY A 260 7.00 17.93 -1.83
CA GLY A 260 7.11 17.48 -0.44
C GLY A 260 6.22 16.29 -0.13
N GLY A 261 6.46 15.68 1.02
CA GLY A 261 5.89 14.39 1.39
C GLY A 261 6.80 13.24 1.00
N ARG A 262 6.50 12.07 1.56
CA ARG A 262 7.35 10.89 1.43
C ARG A 262 6.68 9.84 0.58
N ILE A 263 5.47 9.45 0.94
CA ILE A 263 4.73 8.38 0.25
C ILE A 263 3.44 8.94 -0.31
N HIS A 264 3.17 8.62 -1.57
CA HIS A 264 2.07 9.19 -2.33
C HIS A 264 1.20 8.09 -2.95
N CYS A 265 -0.10 8.34 -3.03
CA CYS A 265 -1.00 7.64 -3.95
C CYS A 265 -1.89 8.65 -4.67
N LEU A 266 -2.43 8.22 -5.80
CA LEU A 266 -3.24 9.05 -6.67
C LEU A 266 -4.62 8.40 -6.84
N ILE A 267 -5.67 9.20 -6.87
CA ILE A 267 -6.99 8.73 -7.28
C ILE A 267 -7.37 9.45 -8.56
N LEU A 268 -7.68 8.68 -9.60
CA LEU A 268 -8.21 9.16 -10.87
C LEU A 268 -9.72 8.95 -10.87
N PRO A 269 -10.54 10.00 -10.71
CA PRO A 269 -11.97 9.86 -10.64
C PRO A 269 -12.58 9.53 -12.00
N ALA A 270 -13.57 8.64 -12.04
CA ALA A 270 -14.58 8.63 -13.10
C ALA A 270 -15.51 9.85 -13.02
N LYS A 271 -16.53 9.89 -13.87
CA LYS A 271 -17.55 10.96 -13.88
C LYS A 271 -18.20 11.07 -12.49
N PHE A 272 -18.05 12.24 -11.88
CA PHE A 272 -18.62 12.54 -10.56
C PHE A 272 -20.14 12.41 -10.55
N THR A 273 -20.66 11.92 -9.43
CA THR A 273 -22.08 11.83 -9.15
C THR A 273 -22.42 12.35 -7.76
N GLY A 274 -23.65 12.81 -7.57
CA GLY A 274 -24.08 13.37 -6.29
C GLY A 274 -23.14 14.45 -5.79
N LEU A 275 -22.61 14.27 -4.58
CA LEU A 275 -21.74 15.24 -3.90
C LEU A 275 -20.24 15.03 -4.18
N GLU A 276 -19.87 14.11 -5.07
CA GLU A 276 -18.45 13.80 -5.31
C GLU A 276 -17.71 14.99 -5.93
N ARG A 277 -18.35 15.77 -6.82
CA ARG A 277 -17.77 17.01 -7.36
C ARG A 277 -17.51 18.03 -6.24
N GLU A 278 -18.45 18.24 -5.34
CA GLU A 278 -18.26 19.17 -4.21
C GLU A 278 -17.19 18.67 -3.22
N ALA A 279 -17.10 17.35 -3.01
CA ALA A 279 -16.04 16.74 -2.21
C ALA A 279 -14.66 16.95 -2.86
N TYR A 280 -14.57 16.81 -4.18
CA TYR A 280 -13.39 17.11 -4.97
C TYR A 280 -13.00 18.59 -4.85
N GLU A 281 -13.93 19.53 -5.06
CA GLU A 281 -13.63 20.97 -4.97
C GLU A 281 -13.21 21.43 -3.58
N ARG A 282 -13.77 20.84 -2.50
CA ARG A 282 -13.32 21.14 -1.12
C ARG A 282 -11.87 20.76 -0.83
N ARG A 283 -11.29 19.86 -1.64
CA ARG A 283 -9.89 19.43 -1.56
C ARG A 283 -9.01 20.15 -2.57
N ARG A 284 -9.59 20.99 -3.44
CA ARG A 284 -8.82 21.73 -4.42
C ARG A 284 -8.06 22.79 -3.65
N ARG A 285 -6.72 22.73 -3.68
CA ARG A 285 -5.92 23.78 -3.07
C ARG A 285 -6.27 25.09 -3.78
N GLN A 286 -6.72 26.08 -3.02
CA GLN A 286 -6.60 27.46 -3.47
C GLN A 286 -5.10 27.75 -3.53
N ALA A 287 -4.62 28.08 -4.72
CA ALA A 287 -3.23 28.45 -4.97
C ALA A 287 -2.77 29.60 -4.05
#